data_AF-A0A7J6RXT7-F1
#
_entry.id   AF-A0A7J6RXT7-F1
#
_cell.length_a   1.000
_cell.length_b   1.000
_cell.length_c   1.000
_cell.angle_alpha   90.00
_cell.angle_beta   90.00
_cell.angle_gamma   90.00
#
_symmetry.space_group_name_H-M   'P 1'
#
loop_
_entity.id
_entity.type
_entity.pdbx_description
1 polymer ?
#
loop_
_entity_poly.entity_id
_entity_poly.type
_entity_poly.pdbx_seq_one_letter_code
_entity_poly.pdbx_strand_id
1 'polypeptide(L)'
;MSPLAGGSGIPDVKAYLNGVMVPKLMRFWGIVWRILGQIVVVGTGHYAGSEGPMAHLGAIVGAAVAQMHARNKFYLKALLPFSTQKVKDEFVSMGAGMGVATAFEAPIGGMLFTLEEASTYWNRELYWRCFIGCIIA
;
A
#
# COMPACT_ATOMS: atom_id res chain seq x y z
N MET A 1 11.29 17.43 -9.06
CA MET A 1 11.70 16.15 -8.48
C MET A 1 11.10 15.99 -7.09
N SER A 2 10.51 14.83 -6.78
CA SER A 2 10.11 14.48 -5.40
C SER A 2 11.23 13.62 -4.81
N PRO A 3 12.01 14.09 -3.82
CA PRO A 3 13.12 13.32 -3.27
C PRO A 3 12.66 12.00 -2.64
N LEU A 4 11.42 11.95 -2.14
CA LEU A 4 10.75 10.77 -1.59
C LEU A 4 10.35 9.72 -2.65
N ALA A 5 10.47 10.02 -3.95
CA ALA A 5 10.16 9.04 -5.01
C ALA A 5 11.30 8.02 -5.21
N GLY A 6 12.50 8.31 -4.71
CA GLY A 6 13.66 7.41 -4.78
C GLY A 6 13.55 6.21 -3.84
N GLY A 7 14.25 5.13 -4.16
CA GLY A 7 14.30 3.91 -3.35
C GLY A 7 13.02 3.07 -3.42
N SER A 8 12.94 2.07 -2.53
CA SER A 8 11.86 1.07 -2.50
C SER A 8 10.53 1.61 -1.94
N GLY A 9 10.56 2.49 -0.93
CA GLY A 9 9.35 3.05 -0.29
C GLY A 9 8.65 2.15 0.73
N ILE A 10 9.04 0.88 0.84
CA ILE A 10 8.70 0.04 2.00
C ILE A 10 9.03 0.73 3.34
N PRO A 11 10.24 1.33 3.56
CA PRO A 11 10.52 1.99 4.83
C PRO A 11 9.58 3.16 5.11
N ASP A 12 9.11 3.86 4.08
CA ASP A 12 8.19 4.97 4.23
C ASP A 12 6.78 4.50 4.59
N VAL A 13 6.31 3.40 3.98
CA VAL A 13 5.04 2.74 4.33
C VAL A 13 5.10 2.23 5.77
N LYS A 14 6.20 1.61 6.17
CA LYS A 14 6.42 1.16 7.55
C LYS A 14 6.45 2.33 8.54
N ALA A 15 7.08 3.45 8.18
CA ALA A 15 7.05 4.67 8.99
C ALA A 15 5.62 5.19 9.16
N TYR A 16 4.83 5.24 8.08
CA TYR A 16 3.43 5.64 8.11
C TYR A 16 2.59 4.75 9.05
N LEU A 17 2.73 3.43 8.94
CA LEU A 17 1.99 2.45 9.76
C LEU A 17 2.40 2.47 11.25
N ASN A 18 3.63 2.88 11.55
CA ASN A 18 4.08 3.16 12.92
C ASN A 18 3.58 4.52 13.46
N GLY A 19 2.76 5.25 12.69
CA GLY A 19 2.21 6.55 13.08
C GLY A 19 3.15 7.74 12.83
N VAL A 20 4.28 7.53 12.14
CA VAL A 20 5.18 8.63 11.76
C VAL A 20 4.61 9.32 10.52
N MET A 21 4.30 10.61 10.68
CA MET A 21 3.81 11.43 9.58
C MET A 21 4.94 11.77 8.61
N VAL A 22 5.07 11.00 7.53
CA VAL A 22 6.01 11.30 6.43
C VAL A 22 5.37 12.31 5.47
N PRO A 23 5.81 13.58 5.45
CA PRO A 23 5.18 14.60 4.61
C PRO A 23 5.39 14.27 3.12
N LYS A 24 4.31 14.39 2.32
CA LYS A 24 4.29 14.15 0.86
C LYS A 24 4.45 12.70 0.40
N LEU A 25 4.38 11.72 1.31
CA LEU A 25 4.50 10.31 0.98
C LEU A 25 3.48 9.86 -0.10
N MET A 26 2.22 10.26 0.10
CA MET A 26 1.08 9.86 -0.72
C MET A 26 0.76 10.88 -1.83
N ARG A 27 1.72 11.75 -2.21
CA ARG A 27 1.46 12.82 -3.19
C ARG A 27 1.44 12.24 -4.60
N PHE A 28 0.39 12.55 -5.36
CA PHE A 28 0.20 12.11 -6.76
C PHE A 28 1.46 12.27 -7.63
N TRP A 29 2.13 13.41 -7.55
CA TRP A 29 3.36 13.65 -8.31
C TRP A 29 4.52 12.72 -7.93
N GLY A 30 4.63 12.29 -6.67
CA GLY A 30 5.64 11.33 -6.24
C GLY A 30 5.43 9.96 -6.88
N ILE A 31 4.17 9.53 -7.01
CA ILE A 31 3.76 8.29 -7.67
C ILE A 31 4.17 8.29 -9.13
N VAL A 32 3.86 9.36 -9.86
CA VAL A 32 4.19 9.49 -11.29
C VAL A 32 5.69 9.35 -11.51
N TRP A 33 6.50 10.07 -10.73
CA TRP A 33 7.96 9.97 -10.86
C TRP A 33 8.50 8.59 -10.52
N ARG A 34 7.87 7.88 -9.59
CA ARG A 34 8.28 6.53 -9.20
C ARG A 34 7.94 5.48 -10.27
N ILE A 35 6.76 5.55 -10.87
CA ILE A 35 6.36 4.68 -11.98
C ILE A 35 7.31 4.89 -13.16
N LEU A 36 7.56 6.16 -13.54
CA LEU A 36 8.50 6.49 -14.61
C LEU A 36 9.93 5.98 -14.30
N GLY A 37 10.38 6.17 -13.05
CA GLY A 37 11.66 5.65 -12.59
C GLY A 37 11.77 4.13 -12.75
N GLN A 38 10.73 3.38 -12.36
CA GLN A 38 10.74 1.92 -12.53
C GLN A 38 10.69 1.45 -13.97
N ILE A 39 9.94 2.13 -14.84
CA ILE A 39 9.94 1.81 -16.27
C ILE A 39 11.36 1.95 -16.85
N VAL A 40 12.08 3.01 -16.47
CA VAL A 40 13.47 3.23 -16.92
C VAL A 40 14.42 2.19 -16.34
N VAL A 41 14.33 1.88 -15.05
CA VAL A 41 15.18 0.88 -14.39
C VAL A 41 15.04 -0.50 -15.01
N VAL A 42 13.80 -0.95 -15.20
CA VAL A 42 13.50 -2.25 -15.82
C VAL A 42 13.88 -2.24 -17.30
N GLY A 43 13.57 -1.16 -18.03
CA GLY A 43 13.87 -1.05 -19.46
C GLY A 43 15.37 -0.95 -19.79
N THR A 44 16.19 -0.49 -18.85
CA THR A 44 17.66 -0.43 -19.00
C THR A 44 18.38 -1.68 -18.48
N GLY A 45 17.65 -2.66 -17.92
CA GLY A 45 18.22 -3.90 -17.40
C GLY A 45 19.06 -3.73 -16.13
N HIS A 46 18.78 -2.70 -15.33
CA HIS A 46 19.47 -2.48 -14.06
C HIS A 46 19.06 -3.54 -13.02
N TYR A 47 19.96 -3.91 -12.09
CA TYR A 47 19.74 -4.94 -11.06
C TYR A 47 18.82 -4.50 -9.90
N ALA A 48 17.73 -3.79 -10.19
CA ALA A 48 16.79 -3.31 -9.18
C ALA A 48 15.38 -3.87 -9.45
N GLY A 49 14.82 -4.55 -8.45
CA GLY A 49 13.49 -5.15 -8.51
C GLY A 49 12.34 -4.14 -8.42
N SER A 50 11.18 -4.48 -8.99
CA SER A 50 9.93 -3.69 -8.94
C SER A 50 9.13 -3.88 -7.66
N GLU A 51 9.49 -4.87 -6.84
CA GLU A 51 8.75 -5.37 -5.68
C GLU A 51 8.49 -4.27 -4.63
N GLY A 52 9.56 -3.57 -4.22
CA GLY A 52 9.46 -2.49 -3.25
C GLY A 52 8.58 -1.33 -3.71
N PRO A 53 8.82 -0.78 -4.92
CA PRO A 53 7.96 0.23 -5.51
C PRO A 53 6.50 -0.20 -5.60
N MET A 54 6.20 -1.45 -5.96
CA MET A 54 4.83 -1.97 -6.05
C MET A 54 4.15 -2.06 -4.68
N ALA A 55 4.86 -2.49 -3.64
CA ALA A 55 4.35 -2.47 -2.27
C ALA A 55 3.88 -1.06 -1.85
N HIS A 56 4.69 -0.04 -2.13
CA HIS A 56 4.31 1.34 -1.81
C HIS A 56 3.15 1.84 -2.68
N LEU A 57 3.13 1.53 -3.99
CA LEU A 57 2.01 1.89 -4.86
C LEU A 57 0.69 1.29 -4.38
N GLY A 58 0.71 0.01 -4.01
CA GLY A 58 -0.42 -0.67 -3.41
C GLY A 58 -0.87 -0.04 -2.09
N ALA A 59 0.07 0.34 -1.22
CA ALA A 59 -0.20 1.06 0.02
C ALA A 59 -0.91 2.40 -0.23
N ILE A 60 -0.51 3.12 -1.28
CA ILE A 60 -1.14 4.39 -1.67
C ILE A 60 -2.56 4.18 -2.19
N VAL A 61 -2.79 3.13 -3.00
CA VAL A 61 -4.14 2.76 -3.45
C VAL A 61 -5.02 2.42 -2.25
N GLY A 62 -4.51 1.64 -1.29
CA GLY A 62 -5.20 1.35 -0.03
C GLY A 62 -5.57 2.62 0.75
N ALA A 63 -4.63 3.56 0.89
CA ALA A 63 -4.88 4.86 1.51
C ALA A 63 -5.97 5.67 0.79
N ALA A 64 -5.95 5.67 -0.54
CA ALA A 64 -6.90 6.39 -1.37
C ALA A 64 -8.32 5.81 -1.22
N VAL A 65 -8.47 4.48 -1.25
CA VAL A 65 -9.76 3.80 -1.05
C VAL A 65 -10.33 4.12 0.34
N ALA A 66 -9.50 4.10 1.38
CA ALA A 66 -9.90 4.45 2.74
C ALA A 66 -10.33 5.93 2.85
N GLN A 67 -9.66 6.84 2.14
CA GLN A 67 -10.01 8.27 2.11
C GLN A 67 -11.27 8.57 1.31
N MET A 68 -11.48 7.90 0.17
CA MET A 68 -12.70 8.05 -0.64
C MET A 68 -13.95 7.67 0.15
N HIS A 69 -13.87 6.58 0.93
CA HIS A 69 -14.95 6.17 1.83
C HIS A 69 -15.24 7.20 2.93
N ALA A 70 -14.21 7.85 3.48
CA ALA A 70 -14.39 8.89 4.49
C ALA A 70 -15.04 10.18 3.94
N ARG A 71 -14.86 10.47 2.64
CA ARG A 71 -15.36 11.71 2.01
C ARG A 71 -16.79 11.60 1.50
N ASN A 72 -17.22 10.41 1.04
CA ASN A 72 -18.59 10.12 0.63
C ASN A 72 -19.52 9.93 1.85
N LYS A 73 -19.81 11.04 2.55
CA LYS A 73 -20.58 11.07 3.81
C LYS A 73 -22.04 10.59 3.71
N PHE A 74 -22.66 10.53 2.53
CA PHE A 74 -24.12 10.46 2.41
C PHE A 74 -24.71 9.05 2.25
N TYR A 75 -23.98 8.07 1.69
CA TYR A 75 -24.54 6.73 1.39
C TYR A 75 -23.81 5.55 2.06
N LEU A 76 -22.53 5.68 2.41
CA LEU A 76 -21.71 4.54 2.88
C LEU A 76 -21.40 4.53 4.38
N LYS A 77 -21.81 5.57 5.11
CA LYS A 77 -21.61 5.65 6.57
C LYS A 77 -22.34 4.55 7.35
N ALA A 78 -23.40 4.00 6.78
CA ALA A 78 -24.19 2.92 7.36
C ALA A 78 -23.52 1.54 7.24
N LEU A 79 -22.57 1.37 6.32
CA LEU A 79 -22.05 0.04 5.99
C LEU A 79 -20.85 -0.38 6.85
N LEU A 80 -19.98 0.54 7.28
CA LEU A 80 -18.77 0.22 8.08
C LEU A 80 -18.21 1.48 8.77
N PRO A 81 -17.68 1.39 10.00
CA PRO A 81 -17.06 2.51 10.72
C PRO A 81 -15.66 2.83 10.18
N PHE A 82 -15.55 3.17 8.90
CA PHE A 82 -14.30 3.50 8.19
C PHE A 82 -13.61 4.81 8.69
N SER A 83 -14.11 5.44 9.74
CA SER A 83 -13.62 6.73 10.23
C SER A 83 -12.38 6.63 11.11
N THR A 84 -12.08 5.46 11.67
CA THR A 84 -10.98 5.30 12.64
C THR A 84 -9.64 5.17 11.92
N GLN A 85 -8.60 5.81 12.46
CA GLN A 85 -7.23 5.72 11.92
C GLN A 85 -6.79 4.26 11.71
N LYS A 86 -7.12 3.38 12.66
CA LYS A 86 -6.91 1.92 12.57
C LYS A 86 -7.38 1.31 11.27
N VAL A 87 -8.60 1.64 10.82
CA VAL A 87 -9.15 1.08 9.59
C VAL A 87 -8.38 1.58 8.38
N LYS A 88 -7.96 2.86 8.37
CA LYS A 88 -7.11 3.37 7.28
C LYS A 88 -5.79 2.63 7.21
N ASP A 89 -5.16 2.41 8.36
CA ASP A 89 -3.90 1.69 8.46
C ASP A 89 -4.07 0.25 7.94
N GLU A 90 -5.17 -0.44 8.30
CA GLU A 90 -5.52 -1.76 7.77
C GLU A 90 -5.62 -1.79 6.23
N PHE A 91 -6.25 -0.79 5.61
CA PHE A 91 -6.32 -0.70 4.14
C PHE A 91 -4.96 -0.41 3.51
N VAL A 92 -4.13 0.41 4.15
CA VAL A 92 -2.77 0.70 3.68
C VAL A 92 -1.91 -0.56 3.76
N SER A 93 -1.99 -1.31 4.86
CA SER A 93 -1.31 -2.59 5.01
C SER A 93 -1.77 -3.56 3.93
N MET A 94 -3.08 -3.84 3.83
CA MET A 94 -3.62 -4.75 2.81
C MET A 94 -3.22 -4.33 1.39
N GLY A 95 -3.29 -3.04 1.08
CA GLY A 95 -2.86 -2.50 -0.21
C GLY A 95 -1.38 -2.77 -0.48
N ALA A 96 -0.51 -2.62 0.53
CA ALA A 96 0.90 -2.93 0.39
C ALA A 96 1.13 -4.41 0.07
N GLY A 97 0.41 -5.31 0.74
CA GLY A 97 0.45 -6.76 0.48
C GLY A 97 -0.04 -7.14 -0.90
N MET A 98 -1.13 -6.52 -1.36
CA MET A 98 -1.63 -6.69 -2.73
C MET A 98 -0.60 -6.20 -3.76
N GLY A 99 0.09 -5.09 -3.50
CA GLY A 99 1.18 -4.61 -4.35
C GLY A 99 2.33 -5.62 -4.43
N VAL A 100 2.70 -6.25 -3.31
CA VAL A 100 3.69 -7.34 -3.30
C VAL A 100 3.17 -8.57 -4.05
N ALA A 101 1.92 -8.98 -3.83
CA ALA A 101 1.29 -10.09 -4.54
C ALA A 101 1.33 -9.88 -6.06
N THR A 102 1.03 -8.67 -6.54
CA THR A 102 1.10 -8.33 -7.98
C THR A 102 2.53 -8.36 -8.54
N ALA A 103 3.53 -8.01 -7.72
CA ALA A 103 4.91 -7.97 -8.18
C ALA A 103 5.53 -9.36 -8.33
N PHE A 104 5.13 -10.29 -7.48
CA PHE A 104 5.68 -11.66 -7.42
C PHE A 104 4.74 -12.74 -7.96
N GLU A 105 3.53 -12.36 -8.37
CA GLU A 105 2.44 -13.29 -8.74
C GLU A 105 2.18 -14.34 -7.64
N ALA A 106 2.33 -13.91 -6.38
CA ALA A 106 2.33 -14.78 -5.21
C ALA A 106 1.35 -14.25 -4.14
N PRO A 107 0.07 -14.67 -4.16
CA PRO A 107 -0.94 -14.14 -3.24
C PRO A 107 -0.64 -14.45 -1.77
N ILE A 108 -0.14 -15.65 -1.49
CA ILE A 108 0.29 -16.04 -0.13
C ILE A 108 1.50 -15.22 0.29
N GLY A 109 2.45 -14.95 -0.62
CA GLY A 109 3.62 -14.13 -0.34
C GLY A 109 3.26 -12.68 0.03
N GLY A 110 2.33 -12.07 -0.71
CA GLY A 110 1.83 -10.72 -0.37
C GLY A 110 1.10 -10.66 0.98
N MET A 111 0.33 -11.70 1.31
CA MET A 111 -0.33 -11.83 2.61
C MET A 111 0.69 -12.02 3.75
N LEU A 112 1.74 -12.83 3.55
CA LEU A 112 2.81 -13.00 4.55
C LEU A 112 3.61 -11.71 4.73
N PHE A 113 3.95 -11.02 3.65
CA PHE A 113 4.62 -9.72 3.71
C PHE A 113 3.82 -8.71 4.56
N THR A 114 2.50 -8.70 4.41
CA THR A 114 1.66 -7.81 5.20
C THR A 114 1.67 -8.15 6.68
N LEU A 115 1.65 -9.45 7.01
CA LEU A 115 1.72 -9.93 8.38
C LEU A 115 3.06 -9.63 9.05
N GLU A 116 4.16 -9.74 8.31
CA GLU A 116 5.51 -9.55 8.83
C GLU A 116 5.89 -8.07 8.93
N GLU A 117 5.58 -7.27 7.90
CA GLU A 117 6.17 -5.93 7.75
C GLU A 117 5.16 -4.78 7.86
N ALA A 118 3.86 -5.04 7.63
CA ALA A 118 2.87 -3.97 7.44
C ALA A 118 1.80 -3.85 8.54
N SER A 119 1.67 -4.78 9.49
CA SER A 119 0.70 -4.56 10.58
C SER A 119 1.07 -5.29 11.87
N THR A 120 0.90 -4.55 12.97
CA THR A 120 1.18 -4.98 14.34
C THR A 120 0.01 -5.74 14.97
N TYR A 121 -1.23 -5.53 14.50
CA TYR A 121 -2.44 -6.12 15.08
C TYR A 121 -3.39 -6.60 13.99
N TRP A 122 -3.83 -7.86 14.10
CA TRP A 122 -4.68 -8.51 13.10
C TRP A 122 -5.93 -9.11 13.72
N ASN A 123 -7.07 -8.92 13.05
CA ASN A 123 -8.32 -9.61 13.32
C ASN A 123 -8.54 -10.72 12.27
N ARG A 124 -9.24 -11.81 12.63
CA ARG A 124 -9.56 -12.92 11.71
C ARG A 124 -10.25 -12.45 10.43
N GLU A 125 -11.11 -11.46 10.55
CA GLU A 125 -11.81 -10.89 9.40
C GLU A 125 -10.88 -10.14 8.44
N LEU A 126 -9.90 -9.40 8.97
CA LEU A 126 -8.90 -8.69 8.17
C LEU A 126 -8.00 -9.66 7.42
N TYR A 127 -7.69 -10.81 8.04
CA TYR A 127 -6.91 -11.89 7.42
C TYR A 127 -7.57 -12.39 6.14
N TRP A 128 -8.87 -12.67 6.19
CA TRP A 128 -9.61 -13.12 5.01
C TRP A 128 -9.73 -12.04 3.93
N ARG A 129 -9.97 -10.79 4.34
CA ARG A 129 -10.04 -9.66 3.41
C ARG A 129 -8.72 -9.44 2.68
N CYS A 130 -7.61 -9.49 3.41
CA CYS A 130 -6.27 -9.35 2.85
C CYS A 130 -5.96 -10.49 1.88
N PHE A 131 -6.26 -11.73 2.26
CA PHE A 131 -6.00 -12.91 1.43
C PHE A 131 -6.81 -12.88 0.13
N ILE A 132 -8.11 -12.60 0.20
CA ILE A 132 -8.96 -12.45 -0.99
C ILE A 132 -8.47 -11.29 -1.85
N GLY A 133 -8.09 -10.17 -1.24
CA GLY A 133 -7.49 -9.03 -1.93
C GLY A 133 -6.23 -9.43 -2.70
N CYS A 134 -5.32 -10.18 -2.08
CA CYS A 134 -4.09 -10.65 -2.72
C CYS A 134 -4.34 -11.68 -3.83
N ILE A 135 -5.42 -12.46 -3.77
CA ILE A 135 -5.81 -13.38 -4.87
C ILE A 135 -6.34 -12.60 -6.08
N ILE A 136 -7.04 -11.50 -5.85
CA ILE A 136 -7.62 -10.67 -6.91
C ILE A 136 -6.58 -9.77 -7.58
N ALA A 137 -5.57 -9.36 -6.81
CA ALA A 137 -4.49 -8.49 -7.24
C ALA A 137 -3.53 -9.21 -8.18
#